data_AF-A0A955SG86-F1
#
_entry.id   AF-A0A955SG86-F1
#
_cell.length_a   1.000
_cell.length_b   1.000
_cell.length_c   1.000
_cell.angle_alpha   90.00
_cell.angle_beta   90.00
_cell.angle_gamma   90.00
#
_symmetry.space_group_name_H-M   'P 1'
#
loop_
_entity.id
_entity.type
_entity.pdbx_description
1 polymer ?
#
loop_
_entity_poly.entity_id
_entity_poly.type
_entity_poly.pdbx_seq_one_letter_code
_entity_poly.pdbx_strand_id
1 'polypeptide(L)'
;METPEGVEVKLFASEPEIRQPVSMTFDDRGRMWVIQYLQYPKPAGLEAVEVDEYLRTKYDRLPKPPPEGPKGIDRITILEDTDGDGHYDQSKDFLSDLNLATGCEVGYGGVFVLQSPYLLFYPD
;
A
#
# COMPACT_ATOMS: atom_id res chain seq x y z
N MET A 1 10.29 16.99 -18.08
CA MET A 1 9.01 16.34 -18.43
C MET A 1 8.21 17.35 -19.22
N GLU A 2 7.65 16.94 -20.35
CA GLU A 2 6.70 17.77 -21.12
C GLU A 2 5.29 17.29 -20.79
N THR A 3 4.35 18.21 -20.59
CA THR A 3 2.93 17.92 -20.31
C THR A 3 2.07 18.43 -21.46
N PRO A 4 0.89 17.82 -21.71
CA PRO A 4 -0.09 18.39 -22.64
C PRO A 4 -0.51 19.81 -22.24
N GLU A 5 -1.04 20.57 -23.21
CA GLU A 5 -1.62 21.88 -22.93
C GLU A 5 -2.72 21.78 -21.87
N GLY A 6 -2.65 22.66 -20.85
CA GLY A 6 -3.59 22.66 -19.72
C GLY A 6 -3.30 21.64 -18.61
N VAL A 7 -2.23 20.84 -18.72
CA VAL A 7 -1.82 19.88 -17.68
C VAL A 7 -0.56 20.36 -16.98
N GLU A 8 -0.61 20.43 -15.65
CA GLU A 8 0.51 20.75 -14.78
C GLU A 8 0.90 19.54 -13.92
N VAL A 9 2.20 19.37 -13.64
CA VAL A 9 2.72 18.32 -12.75
C VAL A 9 3.33 18.98 -11.53
N LYS A 10 2.86 18.59 -10.34
CA LYS A 10 3.39 19.04 -9.05
C LYS A 10 3.79 17.84 -8.21
N LEU A 11 4.84 18.02 -7.40
CA LEU A 11 5.23 17.03 -6.40
C LEU A 11 4.25 17.10 -5.23
N PHE A 12 3.53 16.01 -4.97
CA PHE A 12 2.63 15.92 -3.82
C PHE A 12 3.32 15.33 -2.59
N ALA A 13 3.98 14.17 -2.74
CA ALA A 13 4.70 13.49 -1.66
C ALA A 13 5.96 12.78 -2.17
N SER A 14 6.96 12.65 -1.32
CA SER A 14 8.22 11.94 -1.59
C SER A 14 8.75 11.26 -0.33
N GLU A 15 9.93 10.66 -0.44
CA GLU A 15 10.67 10.22 0.75
C GLU A 15 11.02 11.44 1.64
N PRO A 16 11.08 11.27 2.97
CA PRO A 16 10.91 10.01 3.72
C PRO A 16 9.46 9.59 4.00
N GLU A 17 8.46 10.44 3.76
CA GLU A 17 7.07 10.19 4.15
C GLU A 17 6.42 9.06 3.35
N ILE A 18 6.62 9.05 2.02
CA ILE A 18 6.14 8.02 1.12
C ILE A 18 7.31 7.34 0.42
N ARG A 19 7.47 6.03 0.67
CA ARG A 19 8.50 5.18 0.09
C ARG A 19 7.86 4.03 -0.69
N GLN A 20 8.38 3.75 -1.88
CA GLN A 20 7.90 2.69 -2.78
C GLN A 20 6.35 2.64 -2.90
N PRO A 21 5.70 3.73 -3.35
CA PRO A 21 4.24 3.73 -3.53
C PRO A 21 3.84 2.72 -4.62
N VAL A 22 2.86 1.86 -4.33
CA VAL A 22 2.38 0.83 -5.29
C VAL A 22 0.92 1.03 -5.73
N SER A 23 0.08 1.51 -4.83
CA SER A 23 -1.35 1.73 -5.07
C SER A 23 -1.81 2.88 -4.18
N MET A 24 -2.74 3.68 -4.69
CA MET A 24 -3.36 4.77 -3.96
C MET A 24 -4.83 4.94 -4.32
N THR A 25 -5.60 5.52 -3.42
CA THR A 25 -7.00 5.88 -3.63
C THR A 25 -7.36 7.10 -2.75
N PHE A 26 -8.49 7.75 -3.03
CA PHE A 26 -9.00 8.87 -2.24
C PHE A 26 -10.33 8.48 -1.59
N ASP A 27 -10.55 8.95 -0.36
CA ASP A 27 -11.86 8.84 0.29
C ASP A 27 -12.73 10.08 0.05
N ASP A 28 -13.98 10.02 0.55
CA ASP A 28 -14.96 11.10 0.45
C ASP A 28 -14.63 12.34 1.30
N ARG A 29 -13.63 12.22 2.19
CA ARG A 29 -13.07 13.32 2.99
C ARG A 29 -11.89 14.00 2.28
N GLY A 30 -11.49 13.52 1.11
CA GLY A 30 -10.37 14.07 0.34
C GLY A 30 -9.00 13.59 0.82
N ARG A 31 -8.93 12.59 1.71
CA ARG A 31 -7.64 12.04 2.17
C ARG A 31 -7.12 11.04 1.16
N MET A 32 -5.82 11.10 0.86
CA MET A 32 -5.15 10.15 -0.01
C MET A 32 -4.60 8.98 0.80
N TRP A 33 -4.98 7.77 0.42
CA TRP A 33 -4.49 6.53 1.00
C TRP A 33 -3.44 5.94 0.07
N VAL A 34 -2.24 5.64 0.56
CA VAL A 34 -1.13 5.11 -0.26
C VAL A 34 -0.53 3.88 0.40
N ILE A 35 -0.43 2.78 -0.33
CA ILE A 35 0.37 1.62 0.10
C ILE A 35 1.85 1.88 -0.18
N GLN A 36 2.67 1.78 0.86
CA GLN A 36 4.12 1.69 0.79
C GLN A 36 4.55 0.21 0.73
N TYR A 37 5.10 -0.22 -0.40
CA TYR A 37 5.45 -1.61 -0.72
C TYR A 37 6.93 -1.91 -0.42
N LEU A 38 7.24 -1.98 0.87
CA LEU A 38 8.60 -2.00 1.42
C LEU A 38 9.22 -3.40 1.51
N GLN A 39 8.39 -4.46 1.51
CA GLN A 39 8.79 -5.84 1.76
C GLN A 39 9.31 -6.58 0.51
N TYR A 40 8.95 -6.11 -0.69
CA TYR A 40 9.26 -6.79 -1.95
C TYR A 40 10.75 -7.14 -2.11
N PRO A 41 11.11 -8.32 -2.65
CA PRO A 41 10.25 -9.32 -3.30
C PRO A 41 9.81 -10.50 -2.44
N LYS A 42 10.26 -10.58 -1.18
CA LYS A 42 10.06 -11.79 -0.37
C LYS A 42 8.98 -11.56 0.68
N PRO A 43 7.92 -12.37 0.73
CA PRO A 43 6.93 -12.27 1.80
C PRO A 43 7.58 -12.59 3.14
N ALA A 44 7.13 -11.92 4.19
CA ALA A 44 7.60 -12.22 5.55
C ALA A 44 7.08 -13.58 6.02
N GLY A 45 7.93 -14.33 6.74
CA GLY A 45 7.57 -15.57 7.43
C GLY A 45 7.28 -16.79 6.54
N LEU A 46 7.67 -16.74 5.26
CA LEU A 46 7.61 -17.84 4.31
C LEU A 46 9.00 -18.14 3.74
N GLU A 47 9.25 -19.42 3.47
CA GLU A 47 10.49 -19.88 2.86
C GLU A 47 10.24 -20.29 1.41
N ALA A 48 11.11 -19.84 0.50
CA ALA A 48 11.04 -20.24 -0.90
C ALA A 48 11.54 -21.69 -1.04
N VAL A 49 10.68 -22.56 -1.56
CA VAL A 49 10.99 -24.00 -1.77
C VAL A 49 11.45 -24.26 -3.20
N GLU A 50 10.84 -23.58 -4.16
CA GLU A 50 11.11 -23.79 -5.59
C GLU A 50 10.89 -22.48 -6.33
N VAL A 51 11.78 -22.16 -7.27
CA VAL A 51 11.60 -21.09 -8.26
C VAL A 51 11.67 -21.75 -9.63
N ASP A 52 10.62 -21.63 -10.42
CA ASP A 52 10.60 -22.21 -11.76
C ASP A 52 11.27 -21.32 -12.80
N GLU A 53 11.34 -21.80 -14.05
CA GLU A 53 11.93 -21.08 -15.18
C GLU A 53 11.20 -19.78 -15.54
N TYR A 54 9.98 -19.57 -15.02
CA TYR A 54 9.16 -18.36 -15.19
C TYR A 54 9.20 -17.45 -13.96
N LEU A 55 10.17 -17.65 -13.05
CA LEU A 55 10.36 -16.86 -11.82
C LEU A 55 9.18 -16.93 -10.84
N ARG A 56 8.31 -17.94 -10.95
CA ARG A 56 7.25 -18.16 -9.96
C ARG A 56 7.83 -18.88 -8.76
N THR A 57 7.69 -18.26 -7.60
CA THR A 57 8.18 -18.83 -6.33
C THR A 57 7.07 -19.63 -5.66
N LYS A 58 7.33 -20.91 -5.36
CA LYS A 58 6.51 -21.71 -4.44
C LYS A 58 7.05 -21.54 -3.03
N TYR A 59 6.16 -21.27 -2.09
CA TYR A 59 6.50 -21.14 -0.67
C TYR A 59 6.14 -22.41 0.10
N ASP A 60 6.77 -22.58 1.26
CA ASP A 60 6.62 -23.73 2.17
C ASP A 60 5.17 -23.96 2.62
N ARG A 61 4.38 -22.90 2.73
CA ARG A 61 2.99 -22.96 3.19
C ARG A 61 2.17 -21.76 2.75
N LEU A 62 0.85 -21.91 2.90
CA LEU A 62 -0.09 -20.79 2.92
C LEU A 62 -0.01 -20.12 4.31
N PRO A 63 0.37 -18.82 4.41
CA PRO A 63 0.35 -18.12 5.69
C PRO A 63 -1.10 -17.95 6.16
N LYS A 64 -1.34 -17.97 7.47
CA LYS A 64 -2.64 -17.56 8.02
C LYS A 64 -2.92 -16.10 7.67
N PRO A 65 -4.20 -15.67 7.54
CA PRO A 65 -4.51 -14.26 7.35
C PRO A 65 -4.15 -13.45 8.60
N PRO A 66 -3.93 -12.13 8.48
CA PRO A 66 -3.91 -11.23 9.64
C PRO A 66 -5.16 -11.42 10.51
N PRO A 67 -5.05 -11.32 11.84
CA PRO A 67 -3.85 -10.99 12.61
C PRO A 67 -2.93 -12.18 12.95
N GLU A 68 -3.27 -13.41 12.55
CA GLU A 68 -2.53 -14.64 12.92
C GLU A 68 -1.30 -14.93 12.05
N GLY A 69 -1.24 -14.32 10.86
CA GLY A 69 -0.17 -14.48 9.89
C GLY A 69 1.15 -13.77 10.25
N PRO A 70 2.21 -14.01 9.47
CA PRO A 70 3.46 -13.29 9.60
C PRO A 70 3.29 -11.81 9.24
N LYS A 71 3.87 -10.95 10.08
CA LYS A 71 3.88 -9.50 9.92
C LYS A 71 4.96 -9.10 8.92
N GLY A 72 4.57 -8.40 7.87
CA GLY A 72 5.52 -7.79 6.94
C GLY A 72 5.87 -6.36 7.37
N ILE A 73 6.45 -5.58 6.45
CA ILE A 73 6.82 -4.19 6.68
C ILE A 73 6.09 -3.21 5.75
N ASP A 74 5.14 -3.71 4.93
CA ASP A 74 4.30 -2.83 4.13
C ASP A 74 3.32 -2.09 5.05
N ARG A 75 2.87 -0.93 4.58
CA ARG A 75 1.95 -0.07 5.34
C ARG A 75 1.07 0.74 4.40
N ILE A 76 -0.06 1.19 4.92
CA ILE A 76 -0.92 2.19 4.30
C ILE A 76 -0.77 3.48 5.07
N THR A 77 -0.38 4.55 4.37
CA THR A 77 -0.25 5.89 4.92
C THR A 77 -1.36 6.77 4.34
N ILE A 78 -2.01 7.54 5.21
CA ILE A 78 -3.00 8.54 4.84
C ILE A 78 -2.32 9.90 4.83
N LEU A 79 -2.48 10.63 3.73
CA LEU A 79 -2.07 12.02 3.56
C LEU A 79 -3.32 12.90 3.43
N GLU A 80 -3.32 14.04 4.11
CA GLU A 80 -4.42 15.00 4.10
C GLU A 80 -3.87 16.41 3.90
N ASP A 81 -4.50 17.14 2.99
CA ASP A 81 -4.29 18.56 2.71
C ASP A 81 -5.50 19.29 3.27
N THR A 82 -5.35 19.95 4.43
CA THR A 82 -6.46 20.59 5.16
C THR A 82 -6.69 22.04 4.75
N ASP A 83 -5.74 22.67 4.06
CA ASP A 83 -5.84 24.06 3.61
C ASP A 83 -6.08 24.20 2.08
N GLY A 84 -5.96 23.11 1.34
CA GLY A 84 -6.26 23.02 -0.09
C GLY A 84 -5.20 23.65 -0.97
N ASP A 85 -3.97 23.80 -0.49
CA ASP A 85 -2.86 24.40 -1.26
C ASP A 85 -2.23 23.42 -2.28
N GLY A 86 -2.65 22.16 -2.26
CA GLY A 86 -2.14 21.08 -3.11
C GLY A 86 -0.92 20.38 -2.53
N HIS A 87 -0.59 20.63 -1.26
CA HIS A 87 0.43 19.93 -0.48
C HIS A 87 -0.22 19.37 0.80
N TYR A 88 0.11 18.13 1.15
CA TYR A 88 -0.40 17.58 2.39
C TYR A 88 0.25 18.29 3.60
N ASP A 89 -0.54 18.53 4.64
CA ASP A 89 -0.05 19.04 5.93
C ASP A 89 -0.08 17.96 7.03
N GLN A 90 -0.82 16.87 6.79
CA GLN A 90 -0.95 15.76 7.70
C GLN A 90 -0.60 14.44 7.04
N SER A 91 0.09 13.60 7.81
CA SER A 91 0.47 12.25 7.42
C SER A 91 0.36 11.32 8.62
N LYS A 92 -0.24 10.14 8.41
CA LYS A 92 -0.28 9.08 9.43
C LYS A 92 -0.27 7.70 8.79
N ASP A 93 0.42 6.76 9.42
CA ASP A 93 0.30 5.35 9.07
C ASP A 93 -1.04 4.83 9.63
N PHE A 94 -1.97 4.48 8.74
CA PHE A 94 -3.26 3.92 9.08
C PHE A 94 -3.15 2.45 9.47
N LEU A 95 -2.37 1.70 8.69
CA LEU A 95 -2.20 0.26 8.86
C LEU A 95 -0.76 -0.12 8.58
N SER A 96 -0.16 -0.88 9.49
CA SER A 96 1.20 -1.41 9.36
C SER A 96 1.17 -2.95 9.36
N ASP A 97 2.35 -3.56 9.35
CA ASP A 97 2.55 -5.00 9.44
C ASP A 97 1.98 -5.79 8.23
N LEU A 98 1.73 -5.11 7.12
CA LEU A 98 1.20 -5.73 5.90
C LEU A 98 2.30 -6.50 5.16
N ASN A 99 1.90 -7.53 4.43
CA ASN A 99 2.81 -8.48 3.79
C ASN A 99 2.50 -8.63 2.30
N LEU A 100 3.32 -8.00 1.46
CA LEU A 100 3.13 -7.90 0.02
C LEU A 100 1.75 -7.35 -0.35
N ALA A 101 1.36 -6.23 0.26
CA ALA A 101 0.12 -5.54 -0.10
C ALA A 101 0.29 -4.80 -1.43
N THR A 102 -0.57 -5.08 -2.41
CA THR A 102 -0.41 -4.56 -3.78
C THR A 102 -1.52 -3.65 -4.26
N GLY A 103 -2.64 -3.58 -3.52
CA GLY A 103 -3.76 -2.73 -3.88
C GLY A 103 -4.64 -2.39 -2.69
N CYS A 104 -5.25 -1.21 -2.72
CA CYS A 104 -6.24 -0.80 -1.75
C CYS A 104 -7.40 -0.07 -2.43
N GLU A 105 -8.61 -0.23 -1.90
CA GLU A 105 -9.79 0.54 -2.33
C GLU A 105 -10.64 0.92 -1.11
N VAL A 106 -10.95 2.21 -0.98
CA VAL A 106 -11.79 2.72 0.11
C VAL A 106 -13.26 2.44 -0.19
N GLY A 107 -13.99 2.03 0.84
CA GLY A 107 -15.43 1.83 0.75
C GLY A 107 -16.01 1.27 2.04
N TYR A 108 -17.33 1.37 2.20
CA TYR A 108 -18.05 0.78 3.33
C TYR A 108 -17.50 1.17 4.72
N GLY A 109 -16.97 2.39 4.87
CA GLY A 109 -16.41 2.87 6.13
C GLY A 109 -15.04 2.28 6.48
N GLY A 110 -14.27 1.87 5.47
CA GLY A 110 -12.93 1.33 5.65
C GLY A 110 -12.20 1.18 4.32
N VAL A 111 -11.22 0.28 4.30
CA VAL A 111 -10.40 -0.03 3.13
C VAL A 111 -10.33 -1.53 2.88
N PHE A 112 -10.56 -1.92 1.63
CA PHE A 112 -10.22 -3.25 1.14
C PHE A 112 -8.76 -3.28 0.74
N VAL A 113 -8.01 -4.30 1.16
CA VAL A 113 -6.59 -4.45 0.90
C VAL A 113 -6.33 -5.79 0.22
N LEU A 114 -5.69 -5.72 -0.95
CA LEU A 114 -5.15 -6.87 -1.68
C LEU A 114 -3.81 -7.24 -1.07
N GLN A 115 -3.83 -8.21 -0.16
CA GLN A 115 -2.65 -8.77 0.47
C GLN A 115 -2.57 -10.25 0.13
N SER A 116 -1.95 -10.56 -1.01
CA SER A 116 -1.97 -11.91 -1.57
C SER A 116 -1.57 -12.97 -0.52
N PRO A 117 -2.40 -14.02 -0.33
CA PRO A 117 -3.52 -14.44 -1.16
C PRO A 117 -4.90 -13.95 -0.70
N TYR A 118 -4.96 -13.00 0.24
CA TYR A 118 -6.19 -12.55 0.88
C TYR A 118 -6.66 -11.20 0.33
N LEU A 119 -7.98 -11.06 0.22
CA LEU A 119 -8.68 -9.78 0.18
C LEU A 119 -9.20 -9.51 1.59
N LEU A 120 -8.73 -8.44 2.22
CA LEU A 120 -9.00 -8.11 3.62
C LEU A 120 -9.73 -6.78 3.70
N PHE A 121 -10.61 -6.62 4.69
CA PHE A 121 -11.26 -5.34 4.98
C PHE A 121 -10.79 -4.81 6.34
N TYR A 122 -10.44 -3.53 6.39
CA TYR A 122 -10.04 -2.83 7.60
C TYR A 122 -10.94 -1.60 7.79
N PRO A 123 -11.72 -1.51 8.88
CA PRO A 123 -12.53 -0.34 9.16
C PRO A 123 -11.65 0.88 9.49
N ASP A 124 -12.10 2.06 9.10
CA ASP A 124 -11.43 3.36 9.29
C ASP A 124 -11.92 4.11 10.53
#